data_AF-A0A9D6QJY8-F1
#
_entry.id   AF-A0A9D6QJY8-F1
#
_cell.length_a   1.000
_cell.length_b   1.000
_cell.length_c   1.000
_cell.angle_alpha   90.00
_cell.angle_beta   90.00
_cell.angle_gamma   90.00
#
_symmetry.space_group_name_H-M   'P 1'
#
loop_
_entity.id
_entity.type
_entity.pdbx_description
1 polymer ?
#
loop_
_entity_poly.entity_id
_entity_poly.type
_entity_poly.pdbx_seq_one_letter_code
_entity_poly.pdbx_strand_id
1 'polypeptide(L)'
;MPLPSRTARDAPSFSRSILLGGAIAVLALAGCAGGNARARAPRVPVTVAKAERRAVPFTLTSTGTVEPVETAAVGSQVGGVVTRVAFREGQEVRQGDVLFQLDPRPLRAVYDRAAATLAKDRAQESAARNDAERARRLFEQNVISQADWDQRRSAWESLAATVRA
;
A
#
# COMPACT_ATOMS: atom_id res chain seq x y z
N MET A 1 53.18 18.11 38.67
CA MET A 1 54.35 17.66 39.48
C MET A 1 55.26 16.83 38.59
N PRO A 2 56.55 17.18 38.43
CA PRO A 2 57.38 16.65 37.34
C PRO A 2 58.44 15.62 37.79
N LEU A 3 59.07 15.00 36.79
CA LEU A 3 60.38 14.30 36.77
C LEU A 3 60.38 12.80 37.21
N PRO A 4 61.23 11.91 36.62
CA PRO A 4 62.66 12.16 36.37
C PRO A 4 63.39 11.54 35.14
N SER A 5 64.61 12.05 34.99
CA SER A 5 65.83 11.73 34.20
C SER A 5 66.24 10.24 34.13
N ARG A 6 66.74 9.68 33.00
CA ARG A 6 68.11 9.76 32.39
C ARG A 6 69.24 9.56 33.45
N THR A 7 70.24 8.67 33.36
CA THR A 7 71.00 8.09 32.23
C THR A 7 72.10 7.12 32.75
N ALA A 8 72.61 6.25 31.84
CA ALA A 8 74.01 5.79 31.67
C ALA A 8 74.52 4.57 32.50
N ARG A 9 74.88 3.43 31.86
CA ARG A 9 76.20 3.00 31.29
C ARG A 9 76.90 2.06 32.30
N ASP A 10 77.75 1.06 32.02
CA ASP A 10 78.30 0.32 30.88
C ASP A 10 79.03 -0.90 31.52
N ALA A 11 79.34 -1.95 30.75
CA ALA A 11 80.14 -3.14 31.14
C ALA A 11 81.66 -2.89 30.91
N PRO A 12 82.62 -3.86 30.81
CA PRO A 12 82.72 -5.29 31.23
C PRO A 12 84.14 -5.72 31.80
N SER A 13 84.30 -7.04 32.07
CA SER A 13 85.42 -7.95 31.61
C SER A 13 86.80 -8.11 32.31
N PHE A 14 87.08 -9.38 32.73
CA PHE A 14 88.33 -10.22 32.68
C PHE A 14 89.60 -9.78 33.45
N SER A 15 90.54 -10.63 33.92
CA SER A 15 90.71 -12.10 34.10
C SER A 15 92.13 -12.36 34.65
N ARG A 16 92.31 -13.53 35.29
CA ARG A 16 93.48 -14.45 35.30
C ARG A 16 94.14 -14.74 36.67
N SER A 17 94.01 -16.03 37.04
CA SER A 17 95.00 -16.93 37.66
C SER A 17 95.42 -16.78 39.14
N ILE A 18 94.74 -17.57 39.98
CA ILE A 18 95.28 -18.68 40.82
C ILE A 18 96.52 -18.37 41.68
N LEU A 19 96.29 -18.15 42.97
CA LEU A 19 97.14 -18.51 44.13
C LEU A 19 96.20 -18.59 45.37
N LEU A 20 95.36 -19.62 45.50
CA LEU A 20 95.63 -20.89 46.21
C LEU A 20 95.89 -20.69 47.73
N GLY A 21 94.86 -20.86 48.58
CA GLY A 21 95.07 -21.34 49.96
C GLY A 21 94.60 -20.49 51.16
N GLY A 22 94.10 -19.27 50.97
CA GLY A 22 93.44 -18.46 52.03
C GLY A 22 91.96 -18.18 51.77
N ALA A 23 91.41 -18.90 50.79
CA ALA A 23 90.25 -18.57 49.98
C ALA A 23 88.95 -19.29 50.38
N ILE A 24 88.80 -19.79 51.62
CA ILE A 24 87.62 -20.62 51.98
C ILE A 24 86.84 -20.11 53.22
N ALA A 25 87.42 -19.31 54.12
CA ALA A 25 86.71 -18.89 55.35
C ALA A 25 86.25 -17.42 55.38
N VAL A 26 86.78 -16.54 54.52
CA VAL A 26 86.37 -15.12 54.42
C VAL A 26 85.45 -14.85 53.21
N LEU A 27 85.32 -15.83 52.31
CA LEU A 27 84.37 -15.81 51.17
C LEU A 27 82.93 -16.18 51.54
N ALA A 28 82.70 -16.71 52.75
CA ALA A 28 81.37 -17.17 53.17
C ALA A 28 80.49 -16.08 53.83
N LEU A 29 81.05 -14.90 54.17
CA LEU A 29 80.29 -13.82 54.84
C LEU A 29 80.18 -12.51 54.04
N ALA A 30 80.68 -12.44 52.81
CA ALA A 30 80.61 -11.25 51.96
C ALA A 30 79.78 -11.42 50.66
N GLY A 31 79.01 -12.50 50.53
CA GLY A 31 78.46 -12.98 49.25
C GLY A 31 76.95 -12.90 49.03
N CYS A 32 76.15 -12.24 49.88
CA CYS A 32 74.73 -11.99 49.60
C CYS A 32 74.30 -10.55 49.92
N ALA A 33 75.10 -9.58 49.48
CA ALA A 33 74.58 -8.27 49.09
C ALA A 33 73.94 -8.42 47.71
N GLY A 34 72.68 -8.87 47.68
CA GLY A 34 71.89 -9.04 46.47
C GLY A 34 70.50 -8.48 46.70
N GLY A 35 70.38 -7.15 46.58
CA GLY A 35 69.09 -6.47 46.58
C GLY A 35 68.21 -7.07 45.48
N ASN A 36 67.15 -7.77 45.88
CA ASN A 36 66.16 -8.32 44.97
C ASN A 36 65.29 -7.16 44.46
N ALA A 37 65.87 -6.31 43.61
CA ALA A 37 65.11 -5.41 42.78
C ALA A 37 64.27 -6.31 41.86
N ARG A 38 62.99 -6.50 42.20
CA ARG A 38 62.01 -7.09 41.29
C ARG A 38 62.16 -6.35 39.96
N ALA A 39 62.74 -7.03 38.97
CA ALA A 39 62.87 -6.52 37.62
C ALA A 39 61.48 -6.08 37.18
N ARG A 40 61.32 -4.80 36.88
CA ARG A 40 60.07 -4.25 36.35
C ARG A 40 59.83 -4.96 35.02
N ALA A 41 58.79 -5.79 34.96
CA ALA A 41 58.44 -6.54 33.75
C ALA A 41 58.43 -5.58 32.54
N PRO A 42 58.98 -6.00 31.38
CA PRO A 42 59.03 -5.15 30.20
C PRO A 42 57.61 -4.73 29.83
N ARG A 43 57.37 -3.41 29.71
CA ARG A 43 56.07 -2.89 29.27
C ARG A 43 55.94 -3.18 27.78
N VAL A 44 55.13 -4.18 27.45
CA VAL A 44 54.78 -4.51 26.08
C VAL A 44 53.84 -3.41 25.56
N PRO A 45 54.16 -2.70 24.47
CA PRO A 45 53.28 -1.68 23.94
C PRO A 45 51.99 -2.33 23.42
N VAL A 46 50.85 -1.82 23.87
CA VAL A 46 49.52 -2.24 23.43
C VAL A 46 48.79 -1.05 22.84
N THR A 47 48.15 -1.28 21.69
CA THR A 47 47.31 -0.27 21.04
C THR A 47 45.96 -0.26 21.74
N VAL A 48 45.53 0.92 22.19
CA VAL A 48 44.21 1.12 22.82
C VAL A 48 43.37 2.08 22.00
N ALA A 49 42.06 1.84 21.95
CA ALA A 49 41.08 2.73 21.35
C ALA A 49 39.99 3.09 22.37
N LYS A 50 39.52 4.34 22.35
CA LYS A 50 38.46 4.83 23.24
C LYS A 50 37.10 4.42 22.69
N ALA A 51 36.31 3.68 23.46
CA ALA A 51 34.96 3.31 23.08
C ALA A 51 34.02 4.52 23.19
N GLU A 52 33.29 4.81 22.11
CA GLU A 52 32.26 5.84 22.08
C GLU A 52 30.91 5.21 21.72
N ARG A 53 29.86 5.61 22.44
CA ARG A 53 28.49 5.21 22.11
C ARG A 53 27.94 6.18 21.08
N ARG A 54 27.61 5.67 19.90
CA ARG A 54 26.90 6.42 18.85
C ARG A 54 25.64 5.66 18.49
N ALA A 55 24.56 6.39 18.23
CA ALA A 55 23.33 5.79 17.71
C ALA A 55 23.60 5.26 16.30
N VAL A 56 23.41 3.95 16.10
CA VAL A 56 23.52 3.30 14.80
C VAL A 56 22.11 2.90 14.37
N PRO A 57 21.65 3.33 13.18
CA PRO A 57 20.32 2.95 12.71
C PRO A 57 20.26 1.44 12.47
N PHE A 58 19.38 0.75 13.19
CA PHE A 58 19.08 -0.65 12.95
C PHE A 58 18.05 -0.74 11.82
N THR A 59 18.51 -1.12 10.63
CA THR A 59 17.64 -1.23 9.46
C THR A 59 17.31 -2.70 9.26
N LEU A 60 16.02 -3.05 9.33
CA LEU A 60 15.53 -4.40 9.06
C LEU A 60 14.97 -4.44 7.64
N THR A 61 15.63 -5.18 6.76
CA THR A 61 15.13 -5.43 5.41
C THR A 61 14.22 -6.65 5.44
N SER A 62 12.94 -6.46 5.13
CA SER A 62 11.97 -7.55 5.00
C SER A 62 11.32 -7.50 3.63
N THR A 63 11.10 -8.65 3.03
CA THR A 63 10.34 -8.77 1.78
C THR A 63 8.85 -8.84 2.12
N GLY A 64 8.04 -8.05 1.42
CA GLY A 64 6.58 -8.08 1.51
C GLY A 64 5.98 -7.96 0.11
N THR A 65 4.72 -8.36 -0.03
CA THR A 65 3.94 -8.18 -1.26
C THR A 65 3.18 -6.87 -1.21
N VAL A 66 3.13 -6.15 -2.34
CA VAL A 66 2.34 -4.93 -2.47
C VAL A 66 1.00 -5.31 -3.07
N GLU A 67 -0.09 -4.97 -2.39
CA GLU A 67 -1.44 -5.15 -2.89
C GLU A 67 -2.03 -3.80 -3.35
N PRO A 68 -2.86 -3.79 -4.41
CA PRO A 68 -3.55 -2.58 -4.84
C PRO A 68 -4.52 -2.11 -3.74
N VAL A 69 -4.69 -0.79 -3.60
CA VAL A 69 -5.68 -0.22 -2.67
C VAL A 69 -7.11 -0.62 -3.09
N GLU A 70 -7.37 -0.67 -4.39
CA GLU A 70 -8.66 -1.05 -4.97
C GLU A 70 -8.43 -1.94 -6.19
N THR A 71 -9.25 -2.98 -6.33
CA THR A 71 -9.26 -3.86 -7.51
C THR A 71 -10.68 -3.97 -8.05
N ALA A 72 -10.84 -3.75 -9.36
CA ALA A 72 -12.12 -3.85 -10.03
C ALA A 72 -12.04 -4.88 -11.16
N ALA A 73 -12.77 -5.99 -11.02
CA ALA A 73 -12.97 -6.94 -12.11
C ALA A 73 -14.06 -6.39 -13.04
N VAL A 74 -13.68 -5.97 -14.24
CA VAL A 74 -14.64 -5.43 -15.21
C VAL A 74 -15.19 -6.56 -16.08
N GLY A 75 -16.52 -6.71 -16.08
CA GLY A 75 -17.24 -7.67 -16.90
C GLY A 75 -18.55 -7.08 -17.44
N SER A 76 -19.11 -7.72 -18.46
CA SER A 76 -20.40 -7.33 -19.03
C SER A 76 -21.56 -7.76 -18.13
N GLN A 77 -22.44 -6.82 -17.76
CA GLN A 77 -23.67 -7.14 -17.01
C GLN A 77 -24.71 -7.88 -17.84
N VAL A 78 -24.64 -7.74 -19.17
CA VAL A 78 -25.54 -8.39 -20.13
C VAL A 78 -24.74 -9.34 -21.01
N GLY A 79 -25.30 -10.51 -21.29
CA GLY A 79 -24.69 -11.45 -22.23
C GLY A 79 -24.73 -10.93 -23.65
N GLY A 80 -23.64 -11.07 -24.39
CA GLY A 80 -23.56 -10.64 -25.79
C GLY A 80 -22.20 -10.92 -26.41
N VAL A 81 -22.13 -10.76 -27.73
CA VAL A 81 -20.87 -10.92 -28.48
C VAL A 81 -20.10 -9.61 -28.43
N VAL A 82 -18.83 -9.67 -28.04
CA VAL A 82 -17.93 -8.49 -28.07
C VAL A 82 -17.61 -8.16 -29.53
N THR A 83 -17.99 -6.95 -29.95
CA THR A 83 -17.74 -6.44 -31.30
C THR A 83 -16.43 -5.66 -31.39
N ARG A 84 -16.06 -4.94 -30.32
CA ARG A 84 -14.82 -4.15 -30.27
C ARG A 84 -14.27 -4.07 -28.86
N VAL A 85 -12.95 -4.14 -28.75
CA VAL A 85 -12.17 -3.77 -27.57
C VAL A 85 -11.60 -2.37 -27.80
N ALA A 86 -11.84 -1.45 -26.88
CA ALA A 86 -11.58 -0.03 -27.05
C ALA A 86 -10.47 0.52 -26.13
N PHE A 87 -9.72 -0.37 -25.47
CA PHE A 87 -8.55 -0.02 -24.67
C PHE A 87 -7.30 -0.77 -25.15
N ARG A 88 -6.13 -0.25 -24.80
CA ARG A 88 -4.84 -0.93 -24.99
C ARG A 88 -4.40 -1.58 -23.68
N GLU A 89 -3.67 -2.69 -23.76
CA GLU A 89 -3.11 -3.34 -22.58
C GLU A 89 -2.20 -2.38 -21.80
N GLY A 90 -2.39 -2.31 -20.47
CA GLY A 90 -1.65 -1.40 -19.59
C GLY A 90 -2.07 0.07 -19.67
N GLN A 91 -3.11 0.42 -20.43
CA GLN A 91 -3.63 1.78 -20.50
C GLN A 91 -4.36 2.18 -19.20
N GLU A 92 -4.09 3.39 -18.72
CA GLU A 92 -4.88 3.99 -17.64
C GLU A 92 -6.27 4.38 -18.17
N VAL A 93 -7.31 3.87 -17.53
CA VAL A 93 -8.72 4.08 -17.90
C VAL A 93 -9.45 4.82 -16.78
N ARG A 94 -10.39 5.69 -17.16
CA ARG A 94 -11.20 6.46 -16.22
C ARG A 94 -12.61 5.90 -16.14
N GLN A 95 -13.32 6.28 -15.09
CA GLN A 95 -14.74 5.92 -14.94
C GLN A 95 -15.55 6.48 -16.12
N GLY A 96 -16.35 5.62 -16.75
CA GLY A 96 -17.19 5.97 -17.90
C GLY A 96 -16.54 5.74 -19.26
N ASP A 97 -15.24 5.38 -19.31
CA ASP A 97 -14.60 5.02 -20.57
C ASP A 97 -15.18 3.71 -21.13
N VAL A 98 -15.42 3.69 -22.43
CA VAL A 98 -15.90 2.50 -23.12
C VAL A 98 -14.74 1.52 -23.27
N LEU A 99 -14.81 0.40 -22.57
CA LEU A 99 -13.79 -0.66 -22.66
C LEU A 99 -14.15 -1.72 -23.69
N PHE A 100 -15.44 -2.11 -23.71
CA PHE A 100 -15.96 -3.14 -24.60
C PHE A 100 -17.25 -2.66 -25.25
N GLN A 101 -17.35 -2.86 -26.56
CA GLN A 101 -18.58 -2.66 -27.30
C GLN A 101 -19.20 -4.02 -27.61
N LEU A 102 -20.38 -4.28 -27.05
CA LEU A 102 -21.18 -5.47 -27.34
C LEU A 102 -22.01 -5.25 -28.61
N ASP A 103 -22.37 -6.33 -29.31
CA ASP A 103 -23.28 -6.26 -30.46
C ASP A 103 -24.64 -5.71 -30.02
N PRO A 104 -25.05 -4.53 -30.52
CA PRO A 104 -26.27 -3.88 -30.06
C PRO A 104 -27.53 -4.49 -30.66
N ARG A 105 -27.45 -5.29 -31.73
CA ARG A 105 -28.64 -5.75 -32.49
C ARG A 105 -29.74 -6.39 -31.64
N PRO A 106 -29.46 -7.39 -30.77
CA PRO A 106 -30.51 -8.01 -29.96
C PRO A 106 -31.09 -7.03 -28.93
N LEU A 107 -30.25 -6.24 -28.27
CA LEU A 107 -30.69 -5.24 -27.28
C LEU A 107 -31.48 -4.12 -27.95
N ARG A 108 -31.09 -3.72 -29.16
CA ARG A 108 -31.76 -2.69 -29.94
C ARG A 108 -33.15 -3.14 -30.37
N ALA A 109 -33.31 -4.39 -30.81
CA ALA A 109 -34.61 -4.94 -31.13
C ALA A 109 -35.56 -4.96 -29.93
N VAL A 110 -35.06 -5.33 -28.74
CA VAL A 110 -35.85 -5.28 -27.49
C VAL A 110 -36.22 -3.84 -27.13
N TYR A 111 -35.26 -2.91 -27.24
CA TYR A 111 -35.49 -1.48 -27.02
C TYR A 111 -36.56 -0.93 -27.97
N ASP A 112 -36.43 -1.19 -29.27
CA ASP A 112 -37.37 -0.69 -30.28
C ASP A 112 -38.78 -1.28 -30.07
N ARG A 113 -38.88 -2.55 -29.66
CA ARG A 113 -40.17 -3.15 -29.27
C ARG A 113 -40.78 -2.46 -28.06
N ALA A 114 -40.01 -2.22 -27.00
CA ALA A 114 -40.49 -1.54 -25.80
C ALA A 114 -40.91 -0.09 -26.11
N ALA A 115 -40.13 0.61 -26.95
CA ALA A 115 -40.45 1.96 -27.41
C ALA A 115 -41.75 1.99 -28.23
N ALA A 116 -41.98 1.00 -29.09
CA ALA A 116 -43.21 0.87 -29.86
C ALA A 116 -44.43 0.62 -28.95
N THR A 117 -44.30 -0.24 -27.94
CA THR A 117 -45.36 -0.46 -26.93
C THR A 117 -45.67 0.84 -26.20
N LEU A 118 -44.66 1.56 -25.71
CA LEU A 118 -44.84 2.84 -25.03
C LEU A 118 -45.51 3.89 -25.94
N ALA A 119 -45.15 3.94 -27.23
CA ALA A 119 -45.77 4.84 -28.19
C ALA A 119 -47.26 4.52 -28.40
N LYS A 120 -47.61 3.22 -28.49
CA LYS A 120 -49.00 2.76 -28.57
C LYS A 120 -49.78 3.15 -27.32
N ASP A 121 -49.23 2.89 -26.14
CA ASP A 121 -49.93 3.14 -24.87
C ASP A 121 -50.14 4.65 -24.66
N ARG A 122 -49.17 5.48 -25.02
CA ARG A 122 -49.32 6.95 -25.05
C ARG A 122 -50.40 7.42 -26.01
N ALA A 123 -50.51 6.82 -27.19
CA ALA A 123 -51.58 7.15 -28.13
C ALA A 123 -52.95 6.77 -27.58
N GLN A 124 -53.07 5.62 -26.90
CA GLN A 124 -54.30 5.19 -26.26
C GLN A 124 -54.68 6.08 -25.07
N GLU A 125 -53.72 6.45 -24.22
CA GLU A 125 -53.92 7.40 -23.13
C GLU A 125 -54.39 8.75 -23.65
N SER A 126 -53.75 9.28 -24.70
CA SER A 126 -54.14 10.57 -25.29
C SER A 126 -55.55 10.54 -25.87
N ALA A 127 -55.93 9.45 -26.54
CA ALA A 127 -57.30 9.27 -27.04
C ALA A 127 -58.32 9.25 -25.88
N ALA A 128 -58.06 8.44 -24.85
CA ALA A 128 -58.92 8.33 -23.67
C ALA A 128 -59.01 9.65 -22.88
N ARG A 129 -57.90 10.39 -22.79
CA ARG A 129 -57.86 11.73 -22.20
C ARG A 129 -58.81 12.68 -22.92
N ASN A 130 -58.73 12.71 -24.25
CA ASN A 130 -59.60 13.56 -25.07
C ASN A 130 -61.08 13.17 -24.90
N ASP A 131 -61.38 11.88 -24.77
CA ASP A 131 -62.73 11.38 -24.48
C ASP A 131 -63.23 11.79 -23.09
N ALA A 132 -62.39 11.68 -22.06
CA ALA A 132 -62.72 12.10 -20.71
C ALA A 132 -62.95 13.63 -20.62
N GLU A 133 -62.12 14.42 -21.31
CA GLU A 133 -62.28 15.88 -21.40
C GLU A 133 -63.57 16.27 -22.15
N ARG A 134 -63.93 15.55 -23.22
CA ARG A 134 -65.23 15.72 -23.90
C ARG A 134 -66.39 15.39 -22.98
N ALA A 135 -66.33 14.25 -22.29
CA ALA A 135 -67.38 13.80 -21.39
C ALA A 135 -67.59 14.78 -20.24
N ARG A 136 -66.51 15.30 -19.66
CA ARG A 136 -66.58 16.33 -18.63
C ARG A 136 -67.39 17.55 -19.10
N ARG A 137 -67.11 18.06 -20.31
CA ARG A 137 -67.88 19.21 -20.86
C ARG A 137 -69.35 18.87 -21.08
N LEU A 138 -69.66 17.66 -21.56
CA LEU A 138 -71.04 17.22 -21.77
C LEU A 138 -71.79 17.01 -20.44
N PHE A 139 -71.10 16.54 -19.40
CA PHE A 139 -71.66 16.38 -18.06
C PHE A 139 -71.95 17.75 -17.42
N GLU A 140 -71.03 18.72 -17.55
CA GLU A 140 -71.24 20.11 -17.10
C GLU A 140 -72.43 20.77 -17.82
N GLN A 141 -72.73 20.34 -19.05
CA GLN A 141 -73.91 20.76 -19.83
C GLN A 141 -75.17 19.93 -19.54
N ASN A 142 -75.13 18.98 -18.58
CA ASN A 142 -76.19 18.04 -18.24
C ASN A 142 -76.68 17.16 -19.42
N VAL A 143 -75.81 16.87 -20.39
CA VAL A 143 -76.12 16.06 -21.58
C VAL A 143 -75.92 14.56 -21.34
N ILE A 144 -75.02 14.20 -20.42
CA ILE A 144 -74.70 12.81 -20.06
C ILE A 144 -74.86 12.58 -18.56
N SER A 145 -75.00 11.31 -18.16
CA SER A 145 -75.08 10.93 -16.74
C SER A 145 -73.71 10.96 -16.06
N GLN A 146 -73.71 11.07 -14.73
CA GLN A 146 -72.50 11.00 -13.91
C GLN A 146 -71.75 9.68 -14.11
N ALA A 147 -72.47 8.56 -14.24
CA ALA A 147 -71.89 7.25 -14.48
C ALA A 147 -71.07 7.18 -15.78
N ASP A 148 -71.53 7.81 -16.88
CA ASP A 148 -70.79 7.84 -18.15
C ASP A 148 -69.51 8.67 -18.05
N TRP A 149 -69.58 9.82 -17.34
CA TRP A 149 -68.38 10.63 -17.06
C TRP A 149 -67.35 9.88 -16.23
N ASP A 150 -67.77 9.27 -15.12
CA ASP A 150 -66.88 8.51 -14.23
C ASP A 150 -66.27 7.30 -14.96
N GLN A 151 -67.01 6.63 -15.84
CA GLN A 151 -66.49 5.52 -16.66
C GLN A 151 -65.38 5.98 -17.60
N ARG A 152 -65.55 7.09 -18.33
CA ARG A 152 -64.54 7.62 -19.26
C ARG A 152 -63.32 8.17 -18.52
N ARG A 153 -63.54 8.82 -17.37
CA ARG A 153 -62.47 9.26 -16.48
C ARG A 153 -61.65 8.09 -15.97
N SER A 154 -62.30 7.03 -15.48
CA SER A 154 -61.61 5.82 -14.99
C SER A 154 -60.84 5.11 -16.11
N ALA A 155 -61.37 5.09 -17.32
CA ALA A 155 -60.68 4.55 -18.49
C ALA A 155 -59.40 5.35 -18.82
N TRP A 156 -59.45 6.68 -18.78
CA TRP A 156 -58.26 7.51 -18.93
C TRP A 156 -57.24 7.28 -17.80
N GLU A 157 -57.68 7.27 -16.55
CA GLU A 157 -56.80 7.08 -15.39
C GLU A 157 -56.07 5.73 -15.43
N SER A 158 -56.75 4.66 -15.87
CA SER A 158 -56.13 3.33 -16.01
C SER A 158 -55.07 3.29 -17.12
N LEU A 159 -55.34 3.88 -18.29
CA LEU A 159 -54.36 3.98 -19.38
C LEU A 159 -53.19 4.91 -19.02
N ALA A 160 -53.45 5.99 -18.28
CA ALA A 160 -52.42 6.87 -17.75
C ALA A 160 -51.54 6.18 -16.69
N ALA A 161 -52.05 5.16 -15.99
CA ALA A 161 -51.26 4.32 -15.12
C ALA A 161 -50.39 3.34 -15.94
N THR A 162 -50.91 2.77 -17.03
CA THR A 162 -50.15 1.88 -17.92
C THR A 162 -48.94 2.58 -18.55
N VAL A 163 -49.05 3.86 -18.93
CA VAL A 163 -47.93 4.64 -19.50
C VAL A 163 -46.84 4.97 -18.47
N ARG A 164 -47.18 4.99 -17.18
CA ARG A 164 -46.25 5.32 -16.08
C ARG A 164 -45.56 4.10 -15.46
N ALA A 165 -46.07 2.90 -15.75
CA ALA A 165 -45.50 1.63 -15.28
C ALA A 165 -44.22 1.27 -16.06
#